data_AF-A0A2G6P864-F1
#
_entry.id   AF-A0A2G6P864-F1
#
_cell.length_a   1.000
_cell.length_b   1.000
_cell.length_c   1.000
_cell.angle_alpha   90.00
_cell.angle_beta   90.00
_cell.angle_gamma   90.00
#
_symmetry.space_group_name_H-M   'P 1'
#
loop_
_entity.id
_entity.type
_entity.pdbx_description
1 polymer ?
#
loop_
_entity_poly.entity_id
_entity_poly.type
_entity_poly.pdbx_seq_one_letter_code
_entity_poly.pdbx_strand_id
1 'polypeptide(L)'
;MADVYTVTFIIIGILISVPALLIGLNLLMPGVAIRAQVRLRETPGRSFWLGAVITAVLLIMILITVQIPGPGQAFALVLTVAGMGLGSLGAVGMARLLGERIRPLAKPNSDMMNLLRGAIVYELACLVPLVGWFIFAPLVGMTVMGAAAFALMGWLPKPVAPPEAVTAQSLSKQ
;
A
#
# COMPACT_ATOMS: atom_id res chain seq x y z
N MET A 1 9.90 -31.21 -16.48
CA MET A 1 11.04 -30.29 -16.28
C MET A 1 10.74 -28.86 -16.76
N ALA A 2 10.28 -28.65 -17.99
CA ALA A 2 9.94 -27.31 -18.51
C ALA A 2 8.97 -26.52 -17.60
N ASP A 3 7.95 -27.18 -17.06
CA ASP A 3 6.94 -26.53 -16.21
C ASP A 3 7.51 -25.97 -14.89
N VAL A 4 8.43 -26.72 -14.26
CA VAL A 4 9.12 -26.28 -13.03
C VAL A 4 9.99 -25.06 -13.30
N TYR A 5 10.70 -25.04 -14.43
CA TYR A 5 11.50 -23.88 -14.85
C TYR A 5 10.61 -22.67 -15.11
N THR A 6 9.49 -22.84 -15.81
CA THR A 6 8.52 -21.76 -16.07
C THR A 6 8.06 -21.09 -14.77
N VAL A 7 7.58 -21.89 -13.80
CA VAL A 7 7.12 -21.36 -12.51
C VAL A 7 8.25 -20.66 -11.76
N THR A 8 9.44 -21.26 -11.75
CA THR A 8 10.62 -20.69 -11.07
C THR A 8 11.00 -19.32 -11.64
N PHE A 9 11.06 -19.19 -12.96
CA PHE A 9 11.38 -17.93 -13.62
C PHE A 9 10.29 -16.87 -13.44
N ILE A 10 9.02 -17.27 -13.39
CA ILE A 10 7.91 -16.36 -13.09
C ILE A 10 8.08 -15.77 -11.68
N ILE A 11 8.35 -16.61 -10.68
CA ILE A 11 8.52 -16.16 -9.30
C ILE A 11 9.70 -15.19 -9.19
N ILE A 12 10.85 -15.55 -9.78
CA ILE A 12 12.03 -14.67 -9.79
C ILE A 12 11.74 -13.35 -10.51
N GLY A 13 11.02 -13.39 -11.63
CA GLY A 13 10.62 -12.20 -12.38
C GLY A 13 9.76 -11.26 -11.54
N ILE A 14 8.80 -11.80 -10.79
CA ILE A 14 7.95 -11.04 -9.85
C ILE A 14 8.82 -10.40 -8.76
N LEU A 15 9.68 -11.19 -8.10
CA LEU A 15 10.58 -10.76 -7.01
C LEU A 15 11.51 -9.58 -7.36
N ILE A 16 11.80 -9.39 -8.65
CA ILE A 16 12.64 -8.29 -9.12
C ILE A 16 11.77 -7.13 -9.60
N SER A 17 10.67 -7.45 -10.26
CA SER A 17 9.81 -6.46 -10.93
C SER A 17 8.97 -5.65 -9.94
N VAL A 18 8.44 -6.27 -8.87
CA VAL A 18 7.59 -5.57 -7.90
C VAL A 18 8.39 -4.51 -7.13
N PRO A 19 9.58 -4.77 -6.55
CA PRO A 19 10.35 -3.75 -5.86
C PRO A 19 10.79 -2.62 -6.80
N ALA A 20 11.16 -2.96 -8.04
CA ALA A 20 11.50 -1.98 -9.08
C ALA A 20 10.31 -1.07 -9.41
N LEU A 21 9.10 -1.63 -9.56
CA LEU A 21 7.87 -0.87 -9.77
C LEU A 21 7.57 0.07 -8.60
N LEU A 22 7.70 -0.41 -7.36
CA LEU A 22 7.44 0.42 -6.17
C LEU A 22 8.43 1.58 -6.05
N ILE A 23 9.69 1.36 -6.38
CA ILE A 23 10.72 2.41 -6.43
C ILE A 23 10.40 3.40 -7.55
N GLY A 24 10.04 2.91 -8.74
CA GLY A 24 9.64 3.74 -9.88
C GLY A 24 8.44 4.63 -9.56
N LEU A 25 7.38 4.06 -8.96
CA LEU A 25 6.21 4.81 -8.51
C LEU A 25 6.55 5.84 -7.42
N ASN A 26 7.46 5.49 -6.51
CA ASN A 26 7.94 6.43 -5.50
C ASN A 26 8.71 7.62 -6.11
N LEU A 27 9.47 7.39 -7.17
CA LEU A 27 10.21 8.42 -7.89
C LEU A 27 9.29 9.31 -8.73
N LEU A 28 8.29 8.70 -9.37
CA LEU A 28 7.30 9.42 -10.19
C LEU A 28 6.33 10.25 -9.33
N MET A 29 5.93 9.74 -8.17
CA MET A 29 4.90 10.36 -7.32
C MET A 29 5.27 10.34 -5.82
N PRO A 30 6.40 10.97 -5.41
CA PRO A 30 6.89 10.90 -4.03
C PRO A 30 5.90 11.48 -3.01
N GLY A 31 5.13 12.51 -3.39
CA GLY A 31 4.12 13.12 -2.52
C GLY A 31 2.95 12.19 -2.19
N VAL A 32 2.52 11.32 -3.11
CA VAL A 32 1.46 10.33 -2.85
C VAL A 32 2.00 9.23 -1.92
N ALA A 33 3.22 8.77 -2.16
CA ALA A 33 3.88 7.76 -1.35
C ALA A 33 4.07 8.19 0.13
N ILE A 34 4.51 9.42 0.37
CA ILE A 34 4.66 9.98 1.73
C ILE A 34 3.29 10.10 2.43
N ARG A 35 2.28 10.60 1.72
CA ARG A 35 0.92 10.74 2.30
C ARG A 35 0.32 9.39 2.67
N ALA A 36 0.50 8.37 1.83
CA ALA A 36 0.07 7.01 2.11
C ALA A 36 0.80 6.44 3.34
N GLN A 37 2.12 6.64 3.45
CA GLN A 37 2.92 6.24 4.61
C GLN A 37 2.41 6.85 5.92
N VAL A 38 2.15 8.18 5.95
CA VAL A 38 1.64 8.88 7.14
C VAL A 38 0.27 8.33 7.56
N ARG A 39 -0.62 8.08 6.60
CA ARG A 39 -1.96 7.50 6.87
C ARG A 39 -1.90 6.09 7.44
N LEU A 40 -1.01 5.25 6.92
CA LEU A 40 -0.77 3.90 7.42
C LEU A 40 -0.15 3.92 8.83
N ARG A 41 0.69 4.92 9.13
CA ARG A 41 1.30 5.10 10.46
C ARG A 41 0.29 5.57 11.51
N GLU A 42 -0.50 6.59 11.20
CA GLU A 42 -1.39 7.23 12.18
C GLU A 42 -2.77 6.58 12.29
N THR A 43 -3.31 6.04 11.19
CA THR A 43 -4.70 5.54 11.14
C THR A 43 -4.83 4.21 10.38
N PRO A 44 -4.14 3.13 10.82
CA PRO A 44 -4.20 1.83 10.14
C PRO A 44 -5.62 1.24 10.15
N GLY A 45 -6.34 1.35 11.28
CA GLY A 45 -7.70 0.79 11.40
C GLY A 45 -8.75 1.49 10.54
N ARG A 46 -8.71 2.82 10.41
CA ARG A 46 -9.61 3.57 9.51
C ARG A 46 -9.28 3.35 8.04
N SER A 47 -7.99 3.22 7.71
CA SER A 47 -7.54 2.92 6.35
C SER A 47 -7.93 1.50 5.94
N PHE A 48 -7.90 0.54 6.87
CA PHE A 48 -8.41 -0.82 6.64
C PHE A 48 -9.90 -0.82 6.33
N TRP A 49 -10.73 -0.19 7.17
CA TRP A 49 -12.18 -0.24 7.01
C TRP A 49 -12.63 0.47 5.73
N LEU A 50 -12.05 1.64 5.44
CA LEU A 50 -12.35 2.36 4.21
C LEU A 50 -11.84 1.59 2.97
N GLY A 51 -10.66 0.98 3.09
CA GLY A 51 -10.13 0.06 2.08
C GLY A 51 -11.07 -1.11 1.82
N ALA A 52 -11.56 -1.78 2.86
CA ALA A 52 -12.52 -2.88 2.74
C ALA A 52 -13.81 -2.45 2.03
N VAL A 53 -14.37 -1.28 2.37
CA VAL A 53 -15.55 -0.72 1.68
C VAL A 53 -15.25 -0.43 0.22
N ILE A 54 -14.13 0.24 -0.08
CA ILE A 54 -13.73 0.55 -1.45
C ILE A 54 -13.55 -0.74 -2.25
N THR A 55 -12.77 -1.70 -1.73
CA THR A 55 -12.52 -2.98 -2.37
C THR A 55 -13.83 -3.73 -2.61
N ALA A 56 -14.75 -3.75 -1.65
CA ALA A 56 -16.05 -4.39 -1.80
C ALA A 56 -16.90 -3.73 -2.90
N VAL A 57 -17.01 -2.40 -2.88
CA VAL A 57 -17.76 -1.65 -3.91
C VAL A 57 -17.15 -1.88 -5.31
N LEU A 58 -15.82 -1.84 -5.40
CA LEU A 58 -15.09 -2.02 -6.66
C LEU A 58 -15.26 -3.45 -7.19
N LEU A 59 -15.18 -4.47 -6.33
CA LEU A 59 -15.45 -5.87 -6.68
C LEU A 59 -16.89 -6.05 -7.15
N ILE A 60 -17.88 -5.54 -6.42
CA ILE A 60 -19.29 -5.64 -6.80
C ILE A 60 -19.52 -4.98 -8.17
N MET A 61 -18.95 -3.79 -8.39
CA MET A 61 -19.06 -3.10 -9.68
C MET A 61 -18.45 -3.89 -10.82
N ILE A 62 -17.25 -4.46 -10.63
CA ILE A 62 -16.60 -5.32 -11.63
C ILE A 62 -17.45 -6.56 -11.92
N LEU A 63 -17.95 -7.25 -10.88
CA LEU A 63 -18.74 -8.46 -11.05
C LEU A 63 -20.03 -8.19 -11.84
N ILE A 64 -20.70 -7.07 -11.60
CA ILE A 64 -21.91 -6.68 -12.33
C ILE A 64 -21.58 -6.33 -13.79
N THR A 65 -20.51 -5.55 -14.02
CA THR A 65 -20.16 -5.10 -15.38
C THR A 65 -19.60 -6.20 -16.28
N VAL A 66 -18.94 -7.22 -15.72
CA VAL A 66 -18.44 -8.37 -16.49
C VAL A 66 -19.57 -9.23 -17.05
N GLN A 67 -20.72 -9.28 -16.37
CA GLN A 67 -21.89 -10.05 -16.81
C GLN A 67 -22.63 -9.38 -17.99
N ILE A 68 -22.30 -8.12 -18.32
CA ILE A 68 -22.91 -7.39 -19.43
C ILE A 68 -21.95 -7.46 -20.64
N PRO A 69 -22.23 -8.27 -21.67
CA PRO A 69 -21.40 -8.33 -22.86
C PRO A 69 -21.41 -6.99 -23.62
N GLY A 70 -20.25 -6.60 -24.17
CA GLY A 70 -20.06 -5.33 -24.89
C GLY A 70 -19.40 -4.24 -24.04
N PRO A 71 -19.96 -3.01 -23.96
CA PRO A 71 -19.30 -1.88 -23.28
C PRO A 71 -19.08 -2.09 -21.78
N GLY A 72 -19.86 -2.97 -21.14
CA GLY A 72 -19.69 -3.34 -19.73
C GLY A 72 -18.31 -3.95 -19.44
N GLN A 73 -17.80 -4.81 -20.35
CA GLN A 73 -16.48 -5.42 -20.20
C GLN A 73 -15.34 -4.40 -20.31
N ALA A 74 -15.48 -3.39 -21.18
CA ALA A 74 -14.50 -2.31 -21.28
C ALA A 74 -14.45 -1.48 -19.98
N PHE A 75 -15.62 -1.17 -19.40
CA PHE A 75 -15.69 -0.50 -18.09
C PHE A 75 -15.08 -1.34 -16.97
N ALA A 76 -15.35 -2.66 -16.93
CA ALA A 76 -14.75 -3.56 -15.97
C ALA A 76 -13.22 -3.59 -16.06
N LEU A 77 -12.68 -3.59 -17.29
CA LEU A 77 -11.23 -3.54 -17.52
C LEU A 77 -10.63 -2.24 -17.00
N VAL A 78 -11.24 -1.09 -17.33
CA VAL A 78 -10.78 0.22 -16.84
C VAL A 78 -10.80 0.28 -15.31
N LEU A 79 -11.88 -0.19 -14.67
CA LEU A 79 -11.98 -0.26 -13.21
C LEU A 79 -10.92 -1.17 -12.60
N THR A 80 -10.64 -2.31 -13.23
CA THR A 80 -9.61 -3.25 -12.78
C THR A 80 -8.22 -2.64 -12.85
N VAL A 81 -7.87 -2.00 -13.99
CA VAL A 81 -6.58 -1.33 -14.17
C VAL A 81 -6.43 -0.17 -13.18
N ALA A 82 -7.49 0.63 -12.99
CA ALA A 82 -7.49 1.71 -12.00
C ALA A 82 -7.30 1.16 -10.57
N GLY A 83 -7.97 0.06 -10.22
CA GLY A 83 -7.83 -0.63 -8.93
C GLY A 83 -6.42 -1.18 -8.71
N MET A 84 -5.80 -1.78 -9.73
CA MET A 84 -4.42 -2.24 -9.66
C MET A 84 -3.43 -1.08 -9.48
N GLY A 85 -3.65 0.04 -10.18
CA GLY A 85 -2.85 1.25 -10.02
C GLY A 85 -2.94 1.81 -8.60
N LEU A 86 -4.15 1.92 -8.06
CA LEU A 86 -4.41 2.33 -6.68
C LEU A 86 -3.71 1.41 -5.67
N GLY A 87 -3.86 0.09 -5.81
CA GLY A 87 -3.21 -0.89 -4.95
C GLY A 87 -1.69 -0.77 -4.98
N SER A 88 -1.11 -0.57 -6.17
CA SER A 88 0.33 -0.38 -6.37
C SER A 88 0.83 0.89 -5.69
N LEU A 89 0.11 2.00 -5.83
CA LEU A 89 0.44 3.27 -5.16
C LEU A 89 0.40 3.13 -3.62
N GLY A 90 -0.60 2.42 -3.09
CA GLY A 90 -0.69 2.14 -1.67
C GLY A 90 0.45 1.26 -1.16
N ALA A 91 0.84 0.25 -1.95
CA ALA A 91 1.96 -0.64 -1.64
C ALA A 91 3.29 0.10 -1.51
N VAL A 92 3.49 1.20 -2.28
CA VAL A 92 4.66 2.07 -2.10
C VAL A 92 4.69 2.68 -0.70
N GLY A 93 3.54 3.19 -0.23
CA GLY A 93 3.42 3.74 1.12
C GLY A 93 3.74 2.72 2.22
N MET A 94 3.30 1.48 2.03
CA MET A 94 3.61 0.39 2.96
C MET A 94 5.08 -0.03 2.92
N ALA A 95 5.67 -0.12 1.73
CA ALA A 95 7.10 -0.38 1.56
C ALA A 95 7.96 0.70 2.24
N ARG A 96 7.56 1.98 2.14
CA ARG A 96 8.21 3.08 2.88
C ARG A 96 8.06 2.93 4.39
N LEU A 97 6.87 2.60 4.89
CA LEU A 97 6.61 2.40 6.32
C LEU A 97 7.46 1.25 6.89
N LEU A 98 7.54 0.13 6.17
CA LEU A 98 8.39 -1.00 6.55
C LEU A 98 9.87 -0.62 6.52
N GLY A 99 10.31 0.09 5.48
CA GLY A 99 11.67 0.62 5.38
C GLY A 99 12.05 1.54 6.54
N GLU A 100 11.13 2.41 6.98
CA GLU A 100 11.32 3.28 8.14
C GLU A 100 11.44 2.48 9.45
N ARG A 101 10.64 1.42 9.62
CA ARG A 101 10.72 0.52 10.79
C ARG A 101 12.00 -0.31 10.81
N ILE A 102 12.57 -0.62 9.65
CA ILE A 102 13.84 -1.35 9.52
C ILE A 102 15.05 -0.43 9.71
N ARG A 103 14.92 0.86 9.41
CA ARG A 103 15.99 1.87 9.54
C ARG A 103 16.75 1.82 10.87
N PRO A 104 16.11 1.80 12.07
CA PRO A 104 16.85 1.74 13.34
C PRO A 104 17.61 0.43 13.54
N LEU A 105 17.16 -0.67 12.94
CA LEU A 105 17.77 -2.00 13.08
C LEU A 105 19.00 -2.16 12.18
N ALA A 106 18.97 -1.56 10.98
CA ALA A 106 19.94 -1.87 9.93
C ALA A 106 20.94 -0.75 9.60
N LYS A 107 20.91 0.38 10.34
CA LYS A 107 21.69 1.63 10.13
C LYS A 107 22.07 1.91 8.65
N PRO A 108 21.07 2.06 7.79
CA PRO A 108 21.28 2.18 6.35
C PRO A 108 21.72 3.60 5.96
N ASN A 109 22.63 3.68 4.98
CA ASN A 109 23.24 4.95 4.53
C ASN A 109 22.34 5.81 3.62
N SER A 110 21.21 5.29 3.11
CA SER A 110 20.34 6.01 2.17
C SER A 110 18.87 5.65 2.35
N ASP A 111 17.99 6.66 2.25
CA ASP A 111 16.53 6.47 2.32
C ASP A 111 15.98 5.61 1.17
N MET A 112 16.61 5.65 0.00
CA MET A 112 16.23 4.79 -1.12
C MET A 112 16.51 3.31 -0.82
N MET A 113 17.63 3.03 -0.15
CA MET A 113 17.97 1.68 0.27
C MET A 113 16.99 1.13 1.32
N ASN A 114 16.39 2.03 2.12
CA ASN A 114 15.34 1.67 3.09
C ASN A 114 14.05 1.30 2.41
N LEU A 115 13.67 2.08 1.40
CA LEU A 115 12.51 1.75 0.58
C LEU A 115 12.68 0.39 -0.10
N LEU A 116 13.84 0.14 -0.72
CA LEU A 116 14.12 -1.15 -1.36
C LEU A 116 14.01 -2.31 -0.36
N ARG A 117 14.62 -2.18 0.83
CA ARG A 117 14.53 -3.20 1.87
C ARG A 117 13.09 -3.41 2.35
N GLY A 118 12.33 -2.34 2.53
CA GLY A 118 10.91 -2.41 2.89
C GLY A 118 10.05 -3.06 1.81
N ALA A 119 10.34 -2.79 0.54
CA ALA A 119 9.68 -3.42 -0.61
C ALA A 119 9.96 -4.92 -0.69
N ILE A 120 11.22 -5.32 -0.50
CA ILE A 120 11.61 -6.74 -0.46
C ILE A 120 10.92 -7.46 0.71
N VAL A 121 10.91 -6.86 1.91
CA VAL A 121 10.24 -7.46 3.08
C VAL A 121 8.73 -7.58 2.84
N TYR A 122 8.11 -6.55 2.26
CA TYR A 122 6.70 -6.57 1.90
C TYR A 122 6.38 -7.72 0.94
N GLU A 123 7.17 -7.87 -0.11
CA GLU A 123 6.97 -8.89 -1.13
C GLU A 123 7.21 -10.30 -0.61
N LEU A 124 8.30 -10.51 0.14
CA LEU A 124 8.58 -11.80 0.77
C LEU A 124 7.50 -12.20 1.78
N ALA A 125 6.92 -11.23 2.51
CA ALA A 125 5.80 -11.49 3.40
C ALA A 125 4.55 -11.96 2.63
N CYS A 126 4.28 -11.40 1.45
CA CYS A 126 3.19 -11.84 0.57
C CYS A 126 3.46 -13.22 -0.09
N LEU A 127 4.73 -13.61 -0.27
CA LEU A 127 5.09 -14.88 -0.89
C LEU A 127 4.84 -16.09 0.02
N VAL A 128 4.67 -15.88 1.33
CA VAL A 128 4.38 -16.97 2.28
C VAL A 128 2.95 -17.50 2.04
N PRO A 129 2.75 -18.78 1.68
CA PRO A 129 1.45 -19.25 1.18
C PRO A 129 0.32 -19.21 2.22
N LEU A 130 0.55 -19.62 3.48
CA LEU A 130 -0.49 -19.57 4.51
C LEU A 130 -0.66 -18.16 5.06
N VAL A 131 0.38 -17.62 5.70
CA VAL A 131 0.28 -16.34 6.40
C VAL A 131 0.21 -15.18 5.42
N GLY A 132 0.99 -15.23 4.34
CA GLY A 132 1.06 -14.21 3.31
C GLY A 132 -0.26 -14.07 2.56
N TRP A 133 -0.88 -15.16 2.11
CA TRP A 133 -2.09 -15.07 1.29
C TRP A 133 -3.38 -14.90 2.08
N PHE A 134 -3.53 -15.56 3.25
CA PHE A 134 -4.80 -15.55 3.98
C PHE A 134 -4.88 -14.49 5.07
N ILE A 135 -3.74 -13.99 5.56
CA ILE A 135 -3.71 -12.98 6.62
C ILE A 135 -3.13 -11.69 6.07
N PHE A 136 -1.88 -11.72 5.61
CA PHE A 136 -1.14 -10.52 5.27
C PHE A 136 -1.68 -9.83 4.01
N ALA A 137 -1.87 -10.54 2.92
CA ALA A 137 -2.34 -10.00 1.64
C ALA A 137 -3.74 -9.37 1.74
N PRO A 138 -4.77 -9.98 2.37
CA PRO A 138 -6.07 -9.35 2.49
C PRO A 138 -6.04 -8.17 3.46
N LEU A 139 -5.40 -8.30 4.63
CA LEU A 139 -5.30 -7.20 5.58
C LEU A 139 -4.55 -6.02 4.97
N VAL A 140 -3.35 -6.28 4.47
CA VAL A 140 -2.50 -5.22 3.92
C VAL A 140 -3.12 -4.68 2.64
N GLY A 141 -3.58 -5.54 1.73
CA GLY A 141 -4.25 -5.15 0.49
C GLY A 141 -5.41 -4.18 0.70
N MET A 142 -6.29 -4.45 1.68
CA MET A 142 -7.34 -3.51 2.05
C MET A 142 -6.74 -2.21 2.62
N THR A 143 -5.80 -2.28 3.57
CA THR A 143 -5.19 -1.05 4.14
C THR A 143 -4.49 -0.17 3.12
N VAL A 144 -3.73 -0.75 2.17
CA VAL A 144 -3.00 0.02 1.17
C VAL A 144 -3.93 0.59 0.13
N MET A 145 -4.99 -0.11 -0.25
CA MET A 145 -6.01 0.43 -1.16
C MET A 145 -6.73 1.64 -0.55
N GLY A 146 -7.10 1.56 0.73
CA GLY A 146 -7.68 2.69 1.46
C GLY A 146 -6.69 3.85 1.63
N ALA A 147 -5.43 3.56 1.96
CA ALA A 147 -4.38 4.58 2.09
C ALA A 147 -4.08 5.29 0.76
N ALA A 148 -4.07 4.57 -0.37
CA ALA A 148 -3.89 5.12 -1.70
C ALA A 148 -5.05 6.06 -2.07
N ALA A 149 -6.29 5.66 -1.81
CA ALA A 149 -7.47 6.48 -2.05
C ALA A 149 -7.42 7.79 -1.24
N PHE A 150 -7.07 7.72 0.04
CA PHE A 150 -6.88 8.91 0.88
C PHE A 150 -5.72 9.81 0.40
N ALA A 151 -4.61 9.20 -0.03
CA ALA A 151 -3.45 9.93 -0.52
C ALA A 151 -3.73 10.68 -1.83
N LEU A 152 -4.54 10.10 -2.72
CA LEU A 152 -5.00 10.75 -3.96
C LEU A 152 -6.02 11.84 -3.69
N MET A 153 -6.95 11.64 -2.76
CA MET A 153 -7.91 12.67 -2.34
C MET A 153 -7.27 13.83 -1.56
N GLY A 154 -5.96 13.76 -1.25
CA GLY A 154 -5.24 14.83 -0.56
C GLY A 154 -5.63 15.02 0.92
N TRP A 155 -6.50 14.17 1.45
CA TRP A 155 -6.89 14.20 2.85
C TRP A 155 -5.75 13.65 3.70
N LEU A 156 -4.87 14.52 4.21
CA LEU A 156 -3.95 14.18 5.31
C LEU A 156 -4.71 14.12 6.64
N PRO A 157 -4.29 13.25 7.58
CA PRO A 157 -4.77 13.34 8.94
C PRO A 157 -4.35 14.71 9.50
N LYS A 158 -5.26 15.38 10.21
CA LYS A 158 -4.89 16.56 11.00
C LYS A 158 -3.88 16.07 12.05
N PRO A 159 -2.68 16.67 12.16
CA PRO A 159 -1.71 16.29 13.19
C PRO A 159 -2.40 16.33 14.54
N VAL A 160 -2.47 15.18 15.22
CA VAL A 160 -2.92 15.15 16.60
C VAL A 160 -1.84 15.89 17.39
N ALA A 161 -2.17 17.08 17.89
CA ALA A 161 -1.25 17.89 18.68
C ALA A 161 -0.70 17.05 19.85
N PRO A 162 0.62 17.09 20.12
CA PRO A 162 1.19 16.42 21.27
C PRO A 162 0.48 16.84 22.57
N PRO A 163 0.27 15.92 23.53
CA PRO A 163 -0.35 16.22 24.82
C PRO A 163 0.34 17.37 25.60
N GLU A 164 1.61 17.66 25.30
CA GLU A 164 2.39 18.71 25.97
C GLU A 164 1.90 20.14 25.70
N ALA A 165 1.18 20.39 24.59
CA ALA A 165 0.62 21.72 24.32
C ALA A 165 -0.56 22.07 25.23
N VAL A 166 -1.23 21.08 25.82
CA VAL A 166 -2.34 21.29 26.76
C VAL A 166 -1.82 21.59 28.17
N THR A 167 -0.72 20.95 28.58
CA THR A 167 -0.09 21.18 29.90
C THR A 167 0.64 22.52 29.98
N ALA A 168 1.24 22.99 28.88
CA ALA A 168 1.90 24.30 28.85
C ALA A 168 0.92 25.49 28.88
N GLN A 169 -0.32 25.31 28.41
CA GLN A 169 -1.37 26.35 28.47
C GLN A 169 -2.10 26.41 29.83
N SER A 170 -2.07 25.36 30.64
CA SER A 170 -2.65 25.38 31.98
C SER A 170 -1.73 26.01 33.03
N LEU A 171 -0.40 26.01 32.80
CA LEU A 171 0.60 26.58 33.70
C LEU A 171 0.88 28.08 33.48
N SER A 172 0.45 28.68 32.37
CA SER A 172 0.60 30.13 32.13
C SER A 172 -0.60 30.97 32.55
N LYS A 173 -1.64 30.33 33.11
CA LYS A 173 -2.87 30.97 33.59
C LYS A 173 -3.02 30.95 35.13
N GLN A 174 -2.01 30.49 35.85
CA GLN A 174 -1.89 30.62 37.30
C GLN A 174 -0.81 31.65 37.63
#